data_AF-A0A3P1ZL37-F1
#
_entry.id   AF-A0A3P1ZL37-F1
#
_cell.length_a   1.000
_cell.length_b   1.000
_cell.length_c   1.000
_cell.angle_alpha   90.00
_cell.angle_beta   90.00
_cell.angle_gamma   90.00
#
_symmetry.space_group_name_H-M   'P 1'
#
loop_
_entity.id
_entity.type
_entity.pdbx_description
1 polymer ?
#
loop_
_entity_poly.entity_id
_entity_poly.type
_entity_poly.pdbx_seq_one_letter_code
_entity_poly.pdbx_strand_id
1 'polypeptide(L)'
;MDITNGQWERLAPLLPDSPKGPRGQGRPVLNEPRAILNVILWILRTGAPWKDLPERYPPYQTCHRWFQRWRKEGVFDTVLLALADDLRERGKLDLREAFIDGTFAPAKKGAVPLV
;
A
#
# COMPACT_ATOMS: atom_id res chain seq x y z
N MET A 1 5.86 4.94 -11.06
CA MET A 1 4.93 6.07 -11.11
C MET A 1 4.68 6.46 -9.68
N ASP A 2 4.95 7.71 -9.37
CA ASP A 2 4.71 8.27 -8.05
C ASP A 2 3.41 9.06 -8.09
N ILE A 3 2.73 9.17 -6.94
CA ILE A 3 1.46 9.89 -6.85
C ILE A 3 1.66 11.37 -7.16
N THR A 4 0.70 11.95 -7.89
CA THR A 4 0.73 13.38 -8.23
C THR A 4 0.47 14.25 -7.00
N ASN A 5 0.74 15.55 -7.09
CA ASN A 5 0.46 16.47 -5.97
C ASN A 5 -1.04 16.52 -5.64
N GLY A 6 -1.92 16.58 -6.64
CA GLY A 6 -3.36 16.59 -6.41
C GLY A 6 -3.88 15.29 -5.78
N GLN A 7 -3.30 14.14 -6.13
CA GLN A 7 -3.61 12.88 -5.44
C GLN A 7 -3.08 12.91 -4.01
N TRP A 8 -1.88 13.43 -3.80
CA TRP A 8 -1.31 13.55 -2.47
C TRP A 8 -2.13 14.44 -1.53
N GLU A 9 -2.64 15.57 -2.00
CA GLU A 9 -3.50 16.47 -1.21
C GLU A 9 -4.76 15.78 -0.70
N ARG A 10 -5.32 14.85 -1.49
CA ARG A 10 -6.48 14.03 -1.08
C ARG A 10 -6.12 12.93 -0.10
N LEU A 11 -4.92 12.35 -0.22
CA LEU A 11 -4.50 11.18 0.56
C LEU A 11 -3.82 11.54 1.87
N ALA A 12 -3.08 12.65 1.92
CA ALA A 12 -2.33 13.07 3.10
C ALA A 12 -3.20 13.15 4.38
N PRO A 13 -4.43 13.69 4.34
CA PRO A 13 -5.30 13.74 5.53
C PRO A 13 -5.79 12.38 6.02
N LEU A 14 -5.73 11.34 5.18
CA LEU A 14 -6.18 9.98 5.52
C LEU A 14 -5.08 9.18 6.21
N LEU A 15 -3.83 9.65 6.13
CA LEU A 15 -2.70 8.98 6.73
C LEU A 15 -2.58 9.42 8.20
N PRO A 16 -2.45 8.48 9.14
CA PRO A 16 -2.27 8.84 10.54
C PRO A 16 -0.96 9.60 10.71
N ASP A 17 -0.96 10.55 11.64
CA ASP A 17 0.26 11.22 12.06
C ASP A 17 1.32 10.19 12.40
N SER A 18 2.55 10.45 11.97
CA SER A 18 3.65 9.56 12.33
C SER A 18 3.77 9.55 13.85
N PRO A 19 3.83 8.35 14.49
CA PRO A 19 3.98 8.29 15.93
C PRO A 19 5.26 9.01 16.27
N LYS A 20 5.14 10.05 17.09
CA LYS A 20 6.28 10.66 17.72
C LYS A 20 6.88 9.56 18.59
N GLY A 21 8.05 9.05 18.20
CA GLY A 21 8.80 8.14 19.05
C GLY A 21 9.00 8.77 20.43
N PRO A 22 9.24 7.96 21.48
CA PRO A 22 9.54 8.51 22.81
C PRO A 22 10.62 9.59 22.68
N ARG A 23 10.35 10.79 23.22
CA ARG A 23 11.30 11.91 23.22
C ARG A 23 12.66 11.41 23.75
N GLY A 24 13.63 11.22 22.86
CA GLY A 24 15.01 10.92 23.21
C GLY A 24 15.51 9.47 23.09
N GLN A 25 14.73 8.49 22.59
CA GLN A 25 15.28 7.17 22.27
C GLN A 25 14.75 6.61 20.94
N GLY A 26 15.64 6.57 19.94
CA GLY A 26 15.42 5.87 18.68
C GLY A 26 15.89 6.65 17.45
N ARG A 27 16.26 5.91 16.38
CA ARG A 27 16.57 6.47 15.06
C ARG A 27 15.37 7.30 14.58
N PRO A 28 15.56 8.51 14.03
CA PRO A 28 14.47 9.33 13.51
C PRO A 28 13.57 8.47 12.62
N VAL A 29 12.29 8.38 12.97
CA VAL A 29 11.31 7.74 12.11
C VAL A 29 11.31 8.55 10.82
N LEU A 30 11.58 7.91 9.68
CA LEU A 30 11.42 8.54 8.38
C LEU A 30 9.96 9.01 8.30
N ASN A 31 9.76 10.31 8.50
CA ASN A 31 8.47 10.99 8.50
C ASN A 31 8.13 11.46 7.08
N GLU A 32 8.25 10.55 6.10
CA GLU A 32 7.83 10.84 4.72
C GLU A 32 6.73 9.86 4.28
N PRO A 33 5.47 10.05 4.75
CA PRO A 33 4.38 9.14 4.42
C PRO A 33 4.12 9.07 2.90
N ARG A 34 4.40 10.15 2.16
CA ARG A 34 4.33 10.17 0.69
C ARG A 34 5.31 9.20 0.04
N ALA A 35 6.57 9.21 0.49
CA ALA A 35 7.59 8.33 -0.05
C ALA A 35 7.29 6.86 0.26
N ILE A 36 6.82 6.59 1.49
CA ILE A 36 6.38 5.25 1.89
C ILE A 36 5.20 4.78 1.03
N LEU A 37 4.20 5.63 0.81
CA LEU A 37 3.06 5.29 -0.02
C LEU A 37 3.47 5.00 -1.47
N ASN A 38 4.36 5.81 -2.06
CA ASN A 38 4.91 5.56 -3.40
C ASN A 38 5.60 4.19 -3.50
N VAL A 39 6.37 3.79 -2.47
CA VAL A 39 7.01 2.47 -2.40
C VAL A 39 5.97 1.35 -2.38
N ILE A 40 4.94 1.47 -1.54
CA ILE A 40 3.88 0.46 -1.44
C ILE A 40 3.17 0.31 -2.78
N LEU A 41 2.80 1.42 -3.43
CA LEU A 41 2.16 1.39 -4.75
C LEU A 41 3.08 0.81 -5.83
N TRP A 42 4.39 1.07 -5.76
CA TRP A 42 5.35 0.49 -6.68
C TRP A 42 5.43 -1.04 -6.53
N ILE A 43 5.49 -1.54 -5.30
CA ILE A 43 5.50 -2.99 -5.00
C ILE A 43 4.21 -3.65 -5.49
N LEU A 44 3.04 -3.07 -5.18
CA LEU A 44 1.75 -3.65 -5.56
C LEU A 44 1.55 -3.71 -7.08
N ARG A 45 2.04 -2.70 -7.80
CA ARG A 45 1.96 -2.66 -9.26
C ARG A 45 2.92 -3.64 -9.93
N THR A 46 4.10 -3.84 -9.37
CA THR A 46 5.17 -4.65 -10.02
C THR A 46 5.17 -6.10 -9.56
N GLY A 47 4.62 -6.39 -8.38
CA GLY A 47 4.79 -7.69 -7.71
C GLY A 47 6.23 -7.99 -7.29
N ALA A 48 7.14 -7.01 -7.39
CA ALA A 48 8.55 -7.23 -7.10
C ALA A 48 8.78 -7.50 -5.59
N PRO A 49 9.77 -8.34 -5.24
CA PRO A 49 10.19 -8.50 -3.85
C PRO A 49 10.60 -7.15 -3.23
N TRP A 50 10.31 -6.96 -1.94
CA TRP A 50 10.73 -5.76 -1.20
C TRP A 50 12.25 -5.48 -1.26
N LYS A 51 13.07 -6.53 -1.41
CA LYS A 51 14.53 -6.41 -1.50
C LYS A 51 15.00 -5.77 -2.82
N ASP A 52 14.16 -5.82 -3.86
CA ASP A 52 14.48 -5.30 -5.19
C ASP A 52 13.99 -3.86 -5.36
N LEU A 53 13.69 -3.18 -4.24
CA LEU A 53 13.26 -1.80 -4.24
C LEU A 53 14.37 -0.91 -4.81
N PRO A 54 14.09 -0.05 -5.81
CA PRO A 54 15.07 0.86 -6.37
C PRO A 54 15.68 1.82 -5.32
N GLU A 55 16.98 2.10 -5.44
CA GLU A 55 17.74 2.92 -4.48
C GLU A 55 17.23 4.35 -4.28
N ARG A 56 16.44 4.88 -5.22
CA ARG A 56 15.80 6.21 -5.09
C ARG A 56 14.77 6.27 -3.94
N TYR A 57 14.33 5.13 -3.44
CA TYR A 57 13.31 5.05 -2.40
C TYR A 57 13.92 4.85 -1.01
N PRO A 58 13.17 5.18 0.07
CA PRO A 58 13.61 4.89 1.43
C PRO A 58 13.90 3.39 1.66
N PRO A 59 14.67 3.04 2.71
CA PRO A 59 15.02 1.66 3.00
C PRO A 59 13.80 0.74 3.09
N TYR A 60 13.81 -0.36 2.33
CA TYR A 60 12.65 -1.25 2.19
C TYR A 60 12.15 -1.79 3.53
N GLN A 61 13.03 -2.00 4.52
CA GLN A 61 12.62 -2.49 5.84
C GLN A 61 11.71 -1.49 6.55
N THR A 62 11.96 -0.19 6.37
CA THR A 62 11.13 0.87 6.92
C THR A 62 9.78 0.93 6.21
N CYS A 63 9.77 0.91 4.89
CA CYS A 63 8.53 0.89 4.10
C CYS A 63 7.67 -0.34 4.41
N HIS A 64 8.29 -1.52 4.53
CA HIS A 64 7.59 -2.75 4.87
C HIS A 64 6.96 -2.69 6.28
N ARG A 65 7.68 -2.18 7.29
CA ARG A 65 7.10 -2.00 8.64
C ARG A 65 5.90 -1.06 8.63
N TRP A 66 5.99 0.05 7.91
CA TRP A 66 4.88 1.00 7.77
C TRP A 66 3.69 0.40 7.04
N PHE A 67 3.93 -0.36 5.96
CA PHE A 67 2.87 -1.06 5.25
C PHE A 67 2.12 -2.04 6.16
N GLN A 68 2.83 -2.88 6.91
CA GLN A 68 2.22 -3.83 7.85
C GLN A 68 1.38 -3.10 8.91
N ARG A 69 1.88 -1.96 9.40
CA ARG A 69 1.17 -1.12 10.35
C ARG A 69 -0.12 -0.55 9.75
N TRP A 70 -0.04 0.14 8.61
CA TRP A 70 -1.19 0.74 7.95
C TRP A 70 -2.24 -0.29 7.54
N ARG A 71 -1.81 -1.50 7.16
CA ARG A 71 -2.73 -2.62 6.93
C ARG A 71 -3.44 -3.05 8.21
N LYS A 72 -2.71 -3.18 9.33
CA LYS A 72 -3.31 -3.54 10.62
C LYS A 72 -4.28 -2.46 11.13
N GLU A 73 -3.98 -1.19 10.86
CA GLU A 73 -4.79 -0.04 11.26
C GLU A 73 -5.93 0.28 10.27
N GLY A 74 -6.05 -0.43 9.14
CA GLY A 74 -7.08 -0.20 8.11
C GLY A 74 -6.84 1.04 7.23
N VAL A 75 -5.82 1.84 7.52
CA VAL A 75 -5.41 3.03 6.77
C VAL A 75 -5.18 2.73 5.29
N PHE A 76 -4.55 1.58 5.02
CA PHE A 76 -4.24 1.21 3.64
C PHE A 76 -5.50 0.99 2.80
N ASP A 77 -6.55 0.41 3.40
CA ASP A 77 -7.83 0.19 2.71
C ASP A 77 -8.53 1.53 2.44
N THR A 78 -8.51 2.46 3.40
CA THR A 78 -9.03 3.82 3.22
C THR A 78 -8.33 4.56 2.08
N VAL A 79 -7.00 4.46 2.00
CA VAL A 79 -6.21 5.07 0.92
C VAL A 79 -6.54 4.45 -0.43
N LEU A 80 -6.70 3.12 -0.50
CA LEU A 80 -7.02 2.42 -1.74
C LEU A 80 -8.41 2.82 -2.27
N LEU A 81 -9.39 2.94 -1.37
CA LEU A 81 -10.74 3.40 -1.71
C LEU A 81 -10.72 4.85 -2.23
N ALA A 82 -9.99 5.75 -1.58
CA ALA A 82 -9.86 7.13 -2.03
C ALA A 82 -9.20 7.23 -3.43
N LEU A 83 -8.23 6.37 -3.72
CA LEU A 83 -7.63 6.27 -5.06
C LEU A 83 -8.62 5.69 -6.10
N ALA A 84 -9.42 4.69 -5.72
CA ALA A 84 -10.45 4.13 -6.59
C ALA A 84 -11.53 5.18 -6.93
N ASP A 85 -11.94 5.98 -5.95
CA ASP A 85 -12.88 7.08 -6.15
C ASP A 85 -12.29 8.17 -7.05
N ASP A 86 -11.02 8.55 -6.88
CA ASP A 86 -10.34 9.48 -7.80
C ASP A 86 -10.33 8.95 -9.26
N LEU A 87 -10.12 7.65 -9.45
CA LEU A 87 -10.19 7.03 -10.78
C LEU A 87 -11.62 7.04 -11.33
N ARG A 88 -12.62 6.78 -10.49
CA ARG A 88 -14.03 6.79 -10.86
C ARG A 88 -14.50 8.18 -11.29
N GLU A 89 -14.17 9.21 -10.50
CA GLU A 89 -14.46 10.63 -10.83
C GLU A 89 -13.85 11.06 -12.17
N ARG A 90 -12.67 10.53 -12.50
CA ARG A 90 -11.97 10.81 -13.77
C ARG A 90 -12.43 9.93 -14.94
N GLY A 91 -13.43 9.07 -14.74
CA GLY A 91 -13.91 8.12 -15.75
C GLY A 91 -12.86 7.07 -16.15
N LYS A 92 -11.89 6.79 -15.27
CA LYS A 92 -10.84 5.78 -15.46
C LYS A 92 -11.14 4.45 -14.78
N LEU A 93 -12.19 4.39 -13.97
CA LEU A 93 -12.69 3.18 -13.33
C LEU A 93 -14.21 3.13 -13.49
N ASP A 94 -14.70 2.13 -14.23
CA ASP A 94 -16.13 1.83 -14.33
C ASP A 94 -16.44 0.59 -13.48
N LEU A 95 -17.27 0.76 -12.44
CA LEU A 95 -17.65 -0.33 -11.54
C LEU A 95 -18.88 -1.11 -12.04
N ARG A 96 -19.51 -0.67 -13.15
CA ARG A 96 -20.62 -1.40 -13.77
C ARG A 96 -20.14 -2.66 -14.49
N GLU A 97 -18.89 -2.65 -14.93
CA GLU A 97 -18.23 -3.77 -15.59
C GLU A 97 -17.02 -4.20 -14.76
N ALA A 98 -17.12 -5.35 -14.08
CA ALA A 98 -16.03 -5.92 -13.31
C ALA A 98 -15.68 -7.31 -13.86
N PHE A 99 -14.42 -7.52 -14.20
CA PHE A 99 -13.89 -8.82 -14.59
C PHE A 99 -13.32 -9.51 -13.35
N ILE A 100 -13.87 -10.67 -13.00
CA ILE A 100 -13.33 -11.50 -11.93
C ILE A 100 -12.21 -12.34 -12.54
N ASP A 101 -10.97 -12.03 -12.20
CA ASP A 101 -9.83 -12.90 -12.46
C ASP A 101 -9.54 -13.75 -11.21
N GLY A 102 -9.11 -14.99 -11.44
CA GLY A 102 -8.87 -15.97 -10.39
C GLY A 102 -7.58 -16.71 -10.66
N THR A 103 -6.68 -16.75 -9.68
CA THR A 103 -5.50 -17.61 -9.75
C THR A 103 -5.77 -18.93 -9.05
N PHE A 104 -5.60 -20.04 -9.77
CA PHE A 104 -5.59 -21.37 -9.16
C PHE A 104 -4.29 -21.58 -8.40
N ALA A 105 -4.39 -21.73 -7.07
CA ALA A 105 -3.27 -22.12 -6.23
C ALA A 105 -3.51 -23.54 -5.69
N PRO A 106 -2.54 -24.47 -5.82
CA PRO A 106 -2.69 -25.81 -5.27
C PRO A 106 -2.83 -25.74 -3.75
N ALA A 107 -3.76 -26.53 -3.20
CA ALA A 107 -3.92 -26.65 -1.76
C ALA A 107 -2.65 -27.26 -1.16
N LYS A 108 -1.99 -26.53 -0.23
CA LYS A 108 -0.73 -26.97 0.41
C LYS A 108 -0.79 -28.34 1.12
N LYS A 109 -1.98 -28.90 1.35
CA LYS A 109 -2.18 -30.18 2.04
C LYS A 109 -3.04 -31.21 1.29
N GLY A 110 -3.39 -30.95 0.03
CA GLY A 110 -4.38 -31.77 -0.68
C GLY A 110 -5.78 -31.62 -0.09
N ALA A 111 -6.81 -31.87 -0.89
CA ALA A 111 -8.17 -31.97 -0.36
C ALA A 111 -8.28 -33.28 0.43
N VAL A 112 -8.90 -33.23 1.62
CA VAL A 112 -9.30 -34.45 2.33
C VAL A 112 -10.36 -35.14 1.46
N PRO A 113 -10.26 -36.46 1.18
CA PRO A 113 -11.29 -37.16 0.43
C PRO A 113 -12.64 -36.95 1.12
N LEU A 114 -13.64 -36.54 0.37
CA LEU A 114 -15.03 -36.57 0.85
C LEU A 114 -15.41 -38.04 1.00
N VAL A 115 -15.60 -38.47 2.24
CA VAL A 115 -16.16 -39.79 2.59
C VAL A 115 -17.67 -39.70 2.60
#